data_AF-A0A7X6Q1U6-F1
#
_entry.id   AF-A0A7X6Q1U6-F1
#
_cell.length_a   1.000
_cell.length_b   1.000
_cell.length_c   1.000
_cell.angle_alpha   90.00
_cell.angle_beta   90.00
_cell.angle_gamma   90.00
#
_symmetry.space_group_name_H-M   'P 1'
#
loop_
_entity.id
_entity.type
_entity.pdbx_description
1 polymer ?
#
loop_
_entity_poly.entity_id
_entity_poly.type
_entity_poly.pdbx_seq_one_letter_code
_entity_poly.pdbx_strand_id
1 'polypeptide(L)'
;MNIKEKVLELSKYSDEQEWFEFKENWFEPVVLGEYVSALSNAAAFHHQKYAYFIWGINDETHEIVGTTFNQYQHVKNEPYQNQLARNLSPSINFSFVEDVINEKRIV
;
A
#
# COMPACT_ATOMS: atom_id res chain seq x y z
N MET A 1 9.86 11.88 3.21
CA MET A 1 10.22 10.72 2.36
C MET A 1 9.77 11.05 0.96
N ASN A 2 10.62 10.85 -0.05
CA ASN A 2 10.23 11.03 -1.45
C ASN A 2 9.58 9.72 -1.93
N ILE A 3 8.26 9.71 -2.13
CA ILE A 3 7.50 8.49 -2.52
C ILE A 3 8.01 7.95 -3.85
N LYS A 4 8.22 8.84 -4.83
CA LYS A 4 8.75 8.46 -6.13
C LYS A 4 10.09 7.74 -6.04
N GLU A 5 11.03 8.25 -5.25
CA GLU A 5 12.32 7.56 -5.04
C GLU A 5 12.13 6.21 -4.38
N LYS A 6 11.24 6.10 -3.38
CA LYS A 6 11.01 4.83 -2.68
C LYS A 6 10.36 3.79 -3.59
N VAL A 7 9.36 4.17 -4.38
CA VAL A 7 8.74 3.28 -5.36
C VAL A 7 9.77 2.76 -6.37
N LEU A 8 10.59 3.65 -6.93
CA LEU A 8 11.66 3.26 -7.85
C LEU A 8 12.77 2.40 -7.19
N GLU A 9 12.97 2.53 -5.88
CA GLU A 9 13.86 1.66 -5.12
C GLU A 9 13.26 0.25 -4.96
N LEU A 10 11.99 0.16 -4.56
CA LEU A 10 11.29 -1.12 -4.33
C LEU A 10 11.09 -1.90 -5.62
N SER A 11 10.78 -1.23 -6.74
CA SER A 11 10.63 -1.89 -8.05
C SER A 11 11.93 -2.53 -8.59
N LYS A 12 13.08 -2.29 -7.97
CA LYS A 12 14.36 -2.94 -8.33
C LYS A 12 14.54 -4.31 -7.69
N TYR A 13 13.74 -4.67 -6.70
CA TYR A 13 13.75 -6.02 -6.16
C TYR A 13 13.25 -6.98 -7.23
N SER A 14 13.78 -8.21 -7.24
CA SER A 14 13.31 -9.25 -8.18
C SER A 14 11.88 -9.66 -7.86
N ASP A 15 11.54 -9.68 -6.57
CA ASP A 15 10.27 -10.15 -6.06
C ASP A 15 9.85 -9.26 -4.87
N GLU A 16 8.54 -9.21 -4.62
CA GLU A 16 7.98 -8.63 -3.41
C GLU A 16 8.63 -9.22 -2.15
N GLN A 17 8.77 -8.37 -1.13
CA GLN A 17 9.28 -8.80 0.18
C GLN A 17 8.14 -8.79 1.17
N GLU A 18 8.29 -9.49 2.30
CA GLU A 18 7.23 -9.60 3.31
C GLU A 18 6.73 -8.24 3.87
N TRP A 19 7.49 -7.17 3.69
CA TRP A 19 7.17 -5.81 4.18
C TRP A 19 6.75 -4.84 3.07
N PHE A 20 6.63 -5.28 1.81
CA PHE A 20 5.97 -4.48 0.78
C PHE A 20 5.20 -5.31 -0.25
N GLU A 21 4.09 -4.76 -0.73
CA GLU A 21 3.20 -5.39 -1.72
C GLU A 21 2.88 -4.39 -2.84
N PHE A 22 2.86 -4.88 -4.08
CA PHE A 22 2.39 -4.19 -5.27
C PHE A 22 1.01 -4.72 -5.69
N LYS A 23 0.14 -3.79 -6.06
CA LYS A 23 -1.13 -4.09 -6.72
C LYS A 23 -1.41 -3.05 -7.79
N GLU A 24 -2.06 -3.45 -8.88
CA GLU A 24 -2.52 -2.48 -9.86
C GLU A 24 -3.68 -1.66 -9.30
N ASN A 25 -4.78 -2.34 -8.96
CA ASN A 25 -6.05 -1.73 -8.56
C ASN A 25 -6.82 -2.58 -7.54
N TRP A 26 -6.20 -3.62 -6.98
CA TRP A 26 -6.88 -4.54 -6.07
C TRP A 26 -7.36 -3.82 -4.81
N PHE A 27 -8.61 -4.12 -4.41
CA PHE A 27 -9.19 -3.59 -3.20
C PHE A 27 -10.25 -4.52 -2.65
N GLU A 28 -9.99 -5.11 -1.48
CA GLU A 28 -10.98 -5.79 -0.66
C GLU A 28 -10.88 -5.26 0.78
N PRO A 29 -11.88 -4.52 1.29
CA PRO A 29 -11.76 -3.76 2.54
C PRO A 29 -11.34 -4.57 3.76
N VAL A 30 -11.87 -5.79 3.89
CA VAL A 30 -11.56 -6.66 5.04
C VAL A 30 -10.14 -7.20 4.91
N VAL A 31 -9.82 -7.75 3.74
CA VAL A 31 -8.53 -8.39 3.46
C VAL A 31 -7.40 -7.35 3.48
N LEU A 32 -7.63 -6.12 3.02
CA LEU A 32 -6.65 -5.05 3.06
C LEU A 32 -6.27 -4.66 4.51
N GLY A 33 -7.21 -4.74 5.46
CA GLY A 33 -6.90 -4.58 6.88
C GLY A 33 -5.95 -5.66 7.40
N GLU A 34 -6.14 -6.90 6.97
CA GLU A 34 -5.27 -8.03 7.30
C GLU A 34 -3.87 -7.84 6.69
N TYR A 35 -3.79 -7.41 5.43
CA TYR A 35 -2.52 -7.07 4.77
C TYR A 35 -1.76 -5.98 5.52
N VAL A 36 -2.40 -4.87 5.89
CA VAL A 36 -1.74 -3.78 6.62
C VAL A 36 -1.18 -4.27 7.96
N SER A 37 -1.92 -5.12 8.66
CA SER A 37 -1.47 -5.74 9.91
C SER A 37 -0.26 -6.67 9.69
N ALA A 38 -0.34 -7.55 8.70
CA ALA A 38 0.74 -8.48 8.35
C ALA A 38 2.01 -7.74 7.93
N LEU A 39 1.89 -6.77 7.03
CA LEU A 39 2.97 -5.92 6.53
C LEU A 39 3.66 -5.16 7.67
N SER A 40 2.89 -4.58 8.59
CA SER A 40 3.45 -3.87 9.76
C SER A 40 4.29 -4.80 10.64
N ASN A 41 3.83 -6.03 10.87
CA ASN A 41 4.57 -7.02 11.67
C ASN A 41 5.83 -7.48 10.94
N ALA A 42 5.74 -7.73 9.64
CA ALA A 42 6.88 -8.11 8.81
C ALA A 42 7.94 -7.00 8.77
N ALA A 43 7.54 -5.74 8.59
CA ALA A 43 8.48 -4.62 8.62
C ALA A 43 9.24 -4.56 9.95
N ALA A 44 8.55 -4.74 11.08
CA ALA A 44 9.19 -4.78 12.40
C ALA A 44 10.17 -5.96 12.52
N PHE A 45 9.81 -7.14 12.02
CA PHE A 45 10.66 -8.33 12.01
C PHE A 45 11.94 -8.14 11.16
N HIS A 46 11.80 -7.49 10.00
CA HIS A 46 12.91 -7.19 9.08
C HIS A 46 13.68 -5.90 9.41
N HIS A 47 13.45 -5.32 10.60
CA HIS A 47 14.04 -4.05 11.05
C HIS A 47 13.81 -2.87 10.07
N GLN A 48 12.72 -2.91 9.31
CA GLN A 48 12.29 -1.83 8.43
C GLN A 48 11.46 -0.81 9.20
N LYS A 49 11.70 0.47 8.93
CA LYS A 49 10.97 1.56 9.60
C LYS A 49 9.50 1.63 9.19
N TYR A 50 9.19 1.20 7.96
CA TYR A 50 7.86 1.25 7.37
C TYR A 50 7.62 0.01 6.52
N ALA A 51 6.36 -0.39 6.43
CA ALA A 51 5.88 -1.30 5.41
C ALA A 51 5.17 -0.50 4.29
N TYR A 52 5.06 -1.08 3.10
CA TYR A 52 4.47 -0.38 1.95
C TYR A 52 3.42 -1.26 1.25
N PHE A 53 2.23 -0.71 1.05
CA PHE A 53 1.23 -1.29 0.15
C PHE A 53 1.04 -0.28 -0.97
N ILE A 54 1.43 -0.64 -2.19
CA ILE A 54 1.57 0.33 -3.29
C ILE A 54 0.60 -0.04 -4.39
N TRP A 55 -0.30 0.89 -4.69
CA TRP A 55 -1.19 0.78 -5.83
C TRP A 55 -0.59 1.42 -7.09
N GLY A 56 -0.91 0.83 -8.24
CA GLY A 56 -0.51 1.31 -9.57
C GLY A 56 0.74 0.66 -10.14
N ILE A 57 1.14 -0.48 -9.58
CA ILE A 57 2.29 -1.28 -10.04
C ILE A 57 1.82 -2.71 -10.27
N ASN A 58 2.20 -3.30 -11.40
CA ASN A 58 1.96 -4.71 -11.68
C ASN A 58 2.89 -5.58 -10.81
N ASP A 59 2.33 -6.59 -10.15
CA ASP A 59 3.01 -7.43 -9.17
C ASP A 59 4.04 -8.39 -9.79
N GLU A 60 3.84 -8.83 -11.04
CA GLU A 60 4.78 -9.73 -11.72
C GLU A 60 5.91 -8.99 -12.44
N THR A 61 5.60 -7.87 -13.10
CA THR A 61 6.53 -7.14 -13.98
C THR A 61 7.16 -5.94 -13.32
N HIS A 62 6.62 -5.51 -12.17
CA HIS A 62 6.96 -4.24 -11.49
C HIS A 62 6.78 -2.99 -12.38
N GLU A 63 6.02 -3.10 -13.46
CA GLU A 63 5.72 -1.97 -14.32
C GLU A 63 4.72 -1.03 -13.65
N ILE A 64 5.01 0.27 -13.74
CA ILE A 64 4.08 1.30 -13.29
C ILE A 64 2.94 1.36 -14.31
N VAL A 65 1.74 0.94 -13.90
CA VAL A 65 0.52 0.89 -14.73
C VAL A 65 -0.49 1.97 -14.37
N GLY A 66 -0.40 2.51 -13.15
CA GLY A 66 -1.32 3.51 -12.61
C GLY A 66 -2.52 2.90 -11.91
N THR A 67 -3.16 3.68 -11.02
CA THR A 67 -4.29 3.20 -10.22
C THR A 67 -5.47 4.17 -10.12
N THR A 68 -6.66 3.61 -10.00
CA THR A 68 -7.90 4.29 -9.67
C THR A 68 -8.31 4.09 -8.21
N PHE A 69 -7.52 3.38 -7.40
CA PHE A 69 -7.79 3.16 -5.98
C PHE A 69 -7.95 4.50 -5.24
N ASN A 70 -8.98 4.59 -4.39
CA ASN A 70 -9.30 5.79 -3.64
C ASN A 70 -9.70 5.43 -2.21
N GLN A 71 -8.89 5.85 -1.23
CA GLN A 71 -9.11 5.65 0.20
C GLN A 71 -10.39 6.33 0.75
N TYR A 72 -10.95 7.28 0.00
CA TYR A 72 -12.20 7.97 0.33
C TYR A 72 -13.45 7.29 -0.24
N GLN A 73 -13.29 6.16 -0.94
CA GLN A 73 -14.45 5.37 -1.38
C GLN A 73 -15.25 4.86 -0.18
N HIS A 74 -16.57 4.77 -0.34
CA HIS A 74 -17.47 4.43 0.76
C HIS A 74 -17.58 2.91 0.91
N VAL A 75 -17.25 2.44 2.12
CA VAL A 75 -17.48 1.06 2.55
C VAL A 75 -18.40 1.11 3.77
N LYS A 76 -19.54 0.43 3.72
CA LYS A 76 -20.54 0.43 4.82
C LYS A 76 -20.92 1.83 5.32
N ASN A 77 -21.11 2.78 4.40
CA ASN A 77 -21.50 4.18 4.64
C ASN A 77 -20.44 5.07 5.31
N GLU A 78 -19.17 4.67 5.37
CA GLU A 78 -18.06 5.53 5.80
C GLU A 78 -16.88 5.46 4.81
N PRO A 79 -16.02 6.50 4.73
CA PRO A 79 -14.77 6.40 3.98
C PRO A 79 -13.92 5.25 4.49
N TYR A 80 -13.36 4.45 3.57
CA TYR A 80 -12.59 3.26 3.92
C TYR A 80 -11.42 3.55 4.86
N GLN A 81 -10.72 4.68 4.69
CA GLN A 81 -9.63 5.09 5.59
C GLN A 81 -10.05 5.12 7.07
N ASN A 82 -11.27 5.60 7.37
CA ASN A 82 -11.78 5.66 8.73
C ASN A 82 -12.14 4.26 9.26
N GLN A 83 -12.72 3.43 8.40
CA GLN A 83 -13.03 2.05 8.72
C GLN A 83 -11.75 1.27 9.05
N LEU A 84 -10.69 1.44 8.24
CA LEU A 84 -9.39 0.80 8.45
C LEU A 84 -8.78 1.23 9.79
N ALA A 85 -8.74 2.54 10.07
CA ALA A 85 -8.19 3.06 11.33
C ALA A 85 -8.87 2.51 12.58
N ARG A 86 -10.17 2.24 12.53
CA ARG A 86 -10.94 1.69 13.65
C ARG A 86 -10.76 0.19 13.84
N ASN A 87 -10.41 -0.54 12.78
CA ASN A 87 -10.36 -2.01 12.80
C ASN A 87 -8.94 -2.58 12.93
N LEU A 88 -7.89 -1.76 12.85
CA LEU A 88 -6.53 -2.18 13.13
C LEU A 88 -6.28 -2.18 14.65
N SER A 89 -6.11 -3.38 15.22
CA SER A 89 -5.81 -3.59 16.65
C SER A 89 -4.61 -4.53 16.81
N PRO A 90 -3.53 -4.13 17.52
CA PRO A 90 -3.31 -2.80 18.14
C PRO A 90 -3.30 -1.68 17.11
N SER A 91 -3.48 -0.42 17.55
CA SER A 91 -3.52 0.72 16.62
C SER A 91 -2.20 0.83 15.87
N ILE A 92 -2.26 0.66 14.55
CA ILE A 92 -1.13 0.80 13.64
C ILE A 92 -1.17 2.21 13.05
N ASN A 93 -0.04 2.91 13.07
CA ASN A 93 0.07 4.20 12.40
C ASN A 93 0.28 3.96 10.89
N PHE A 94 -0.64 4.45 10.07
CA PHE A 94 -0.57 4.35 8.61
C PHE A 94 -1.01 5.66 7.95
N SER A 95 -0.60 5.86 6.71
CA SER A 95 -0.98 7.00 5.88
C SER A 95 -1.06 6.59 4.41
N PHE A 96 -2.07 7.05 3.70
CA PHE A 96 -2.11 7.00 2.23
C PHE A 96 -1.37 8.21 1.67
N VAL A 97 -0.49 8.01 0.69
CA VAL A 97 0.25 9.11 0.05
C VAL A 97 0.20 8.93 -1.46
N GLU A 98 -0.27 9.95 -2.16
CA GLU A 98 -0.43 9.88 -3.61
C GLU A 98 0.69 10.63 -4.33
N ASP A 99 1.12 10.10 -5.47
CA ASP A 99 2.08 10.75 -6.36
C ASP A 99 1.81 10.34 -7.82
N VAL A 100 2.53 10.95 -8.77
CA VAL A 100 2.45 10.64 -10.20
C VAL A 100 3.84 10.31 -10.73
N ILE A 101 4.01 9.11 -11.27
CA ILE A 101 5.24 8.65 -11.91
C ILE A 101 4.92 8.32 -13.37
N ASN A 102 5.65 8.92 -14.32
CA ASN A 102 5.44 8.71 -15.76
C ASN A 102 3.97 8.90 -16.17
N GLU A 103 3.34 9.98 -15.68
CA GLU A 103 1.93 10.33 -15.93
C GLU A 103 0.91 9.33 -15.37
N LYS A 104 1.36 8.33 -14.61
CA LYS A 104 0.52 7.31 -13.98
C LYS A 104 0.43 7.57 -12.47
N ARG A 105 -0.79 7.55 -11.94
CA ARG A 105 -1.07 7.77 -10.52
C ARG A 105 -0.68 6.55 -9.69
N ILE A 106 -0.01 6.80 -8.58
CA ILE A 106 0.31 5.80 -7.56
C ILE A 106 -0.24 6.24 -6.19
N VAL A 107 -0.52 5.26 -5.33
CA VAL A 107 -1.02 5.46 -3.96
C VAL A 107 -0.27 4.54 -3.00
#